data_AF-A0A2D9YYQ5-F1
#
_entry.id   AF-A0A2D9YYQ5-F1
#
_cell.length_a   1.000
_cell.length_b   1.000
_cell.length_c   1.000
_cell.angle_alpha   90.00
_cell.angle_beta   90.00
_cell.angle_gamma   90.00
#
_symmetry.space_group_name_H-M   'P 1'
#
loop_
_entity.id
_entity.type
_entity.pdbx_description
1 polymer ?
#
loop_
_entity_poly.entity_id
_entity_poly.type
_entity_poly.pdbx_seq_one_letter_code
_entity_poly.pdbx_strand_id
1 'polypeptide(L)'
;MNKKLLLLPLLFGLAWSQDDDELDLDAMWDNTVWNDIESVADAGYEVEKVTAVAGVRGAEAEDEALHHLYYRQSMKGPSKVELNKALGKLLNTLTALREKNPDHAKIPEVTHYVIQIYKKLEDNSKAVEYEKELLAKTPESKWAKFYK
;
A
#
# COMPACT_ATOMS: atom_id res chain seq x y z
N MET A 1 30.08 44.69 32.03
CA MET A 1 29.77 43.33 32.54
C MET A 1 28.28 43.32 32.84
N ASN A 2 27.48 42.60 32.06
CA ASN A 2 26.10 42.13 32.35
C ASN A 2 25.58 41.38 31.11
N LYS A 3 26.07 40.15 30.92
CA LYS A 3 25.49 39.18 29.98
C LYS A 3 24.34 38.48 30.70
N LYS A 4 23.12 39.00 30.65
CA LYS A 4 21.94 38.23 31.05
C LYS A 4 20.74 38.56 30.17
N LEU A 5 20.24 37.50 29.54
CA LEU A 5 18.85 37.26 29.17
C LEU A 5 18.30 37.93 27.89
N LEU A 6 18.81 37.52 26.74
CA LEU A 6 18.10 37.61 25.45
C LEU A 6 18.00 36.22 24.82
N LEU A 7 17.31 35.30 25.51
CA LEU A 7 17.00 33.95 25.02
C LEU A 7 15.50 33.61 25.19
N LEU A 8 14.64 34.62 25.36
CA LEU A 8 13.20 34.40 25.55
C LEU A 8 12.34 34.39 24.26
N PRO A 9 12.71 34.98 23.11
CA PRO A 9 11.83 34.94 21.94
C PRO A 9 11.98 33.65 21.12
N LEU A 10 13.07 32.88 21.30
CA LEU A 10 13.31 31.65 20.55
C LEU A 10 12.48 30.46 21.06
N LEU A 11 12.01 30.51 22.31
CA LEU A 11 11.16 29.46 22.90
C LEU A 11 9.67 29.64 22.56
N PHE A 12 9.24 30.83 22.13
CA PHE A 12 7.84 31.10 21.77
C PHE A 12 7.50 30.71 20.31
N GLY A 13 8.50 30.60 19.43
CA GLY A 13 8.30 30.21 18.02
C GLY A 13 8.09 28.70 17.81
N LEU A 14 8.51 27.86 18.75
CA LEU A 14 8.33 26.41 18.69
C LEU A 14 6.98 25.93 19.22
N ALA A 15 6.20 26.81 19.88
CA ALA A 15 4.91 26.44 20.46
C ALA A 15 3.74 26.48 19.45
N TRP A 16 3.91 27.07 18.27
CA TRP A 16 2.85 27.26 17.26
C TRP A 16 2.96 26.31 16.06
N SER A 17 3.80 25.26 16.14
CA SER A 17 4.00 24.29 15.06
C SER A 17 3.45 22.89 15.40
N GLN A 18 2.61 22.76 16.43
CA GLN A 18 2.09 21.46 16.87
C GLN A 18 0.57 21.44 17.07
N ASP A 19 -0.17 22.18 16.26
CA ASP A 19 -1.55 21.78 15.96
C ASP A 19 -1.50 20.96 14.66
N ASP A 20 -0.91 19.77 14.74
CA ASP A 20 -1.26 18.63 13.87
C ASP A 20 -2.64 18.13 14.31
N ASP A 21 -3.64 19.03 14.29
CA ASP A 21 -5.00 18.58 14.10
C ASP A 21 -5.01 18.03 12.67
N GLU A 22 -4.68 16.74 12.56
CA GLU A 22 -4.83 15.93 11.36
C GLU A 22 -6.24 16.19 10.86
N LEU A 23 -6.35 17.13 9.92
CA LEU A 23 -7.61 17.65 9.43
C LEU A 23 -8.31 16.44 8.83
N ASP A 24 -9.25 15.86 9.56
CA ASP A 24 -9.84 14.56 9.24
C ASP A 24 -10.75 14.76 8.03
N LEU A 25 -10.12 14.69 6.86
CA LEU A 25 -10.77 14.90 5.57
C LEU A 25 -11.87 13.87 5.40
N ASP A 26 -11.68 12.62 5.86
CA ASP A 26 -12.69 11.57 5.79
C ASP A 26 -13.94 11.95 6.62
N ALA A 27 -13.76 12.46 7.84
CA ALA A 27 -14.90 12.95 8.64
C ALA A 27 -15.61 14.16 8.02
N MET A 28 -14.92 15.00 7.24
CA MET A 28 -15.55 16.10 6.50
C MET A 28 -16.38 15.59 5.31
N TRP A 29 -15.88 14.61 4.56
CA TRP A 29 -16.60 14.00 3.43
C TRP A 29 -17.85 13.23 3.89
N ASP A 30 -17.78 12.52 5.02
CA ASP A 30 -18.90 11.74 5.57
C ASP A 30 -20.07 12.62 6.07
N ASN A 31 -19.79 13.88 6.45
CA ASN A 31 -20.80 14.82 6.96
C ASN A 31 -21.29 15.83 5.91
N THR A 32 -20.75 15.82 4.68
CA THR A 32 -21.13 16.77 3.64
C THR A 32 -22.43 16.35 2.96
N VAL A 33 -23.50 17.13 3.17
CA VAL A 33 -24.79 16.95 2.49
C VAL A 33 -24.77 17.68 1.15
N TRP A 34 -24.81 16.94 0.05
CA TRP A 34 -24.95 17.49 -1.29
C TRP A 34 -26.41 17.93 -1.53
N ASN A 35 -26.59 19.21 -1.84
CA ASN A 35 -27.89 19.73 -2.28
C ASN A 35 -27.87 19.87 -3.81
N ASP A 36 -28.93 19.41 -4.46
CA ASP A 36 -29.11 19.59 -5.89
C ASP A 36 -29.31 21.07 -6.23
N ILE A 37 -28.60 21.55 -7.24
CA ILE A 37 -28.69 22.94 -7.70
C ILE A 37 -29.94 23.05 -8.58
N GLU A 38 -31.03 23.61 -8.05
CA GLU A 38 -32.31 23.74 -8.77
C GLU A 38 -32.29 24.76 -9.93
N SER A 39 -31.41 25.78 -9.88
CA SER A 39 -31.24 26.70 -11.01
C SER A 39 -29.89 27.41 -10.98
N VAL A 40 -29.21 27.48 -12.12
CA VAL A 40 -27.98 28.26 -12.31
C VAL A 40 -28.39 29.57 -12.99
N ALA A 41 -28.15 30.71 -12.35
CA ALA A 41 -28.33 32.02 -13.00
C ALA A 41 -27.21 32.21 -14.03
N ASP A 42 -27.55 32.13 -15.31
CA ASP A 42 -26.62 32.34 -16.42
C ASP A 42 -26.35 33.85 -16.60
N ALA A 43 -25.41 34.37 -15.81
CA ALA A 43 -24.87 35.71 -16.02
C ALA A 43 -23.69 35.61 -17.00
N GLY A 44 -24.00 35.72 -18.29
CA GLY A 44 -23.01 35.72 -19.36
C GLY A 44 -22.14 36.98 -19.30
N TYR A 45 -20.99 36.88 -18.63
CA TYR A 45 -19.94 37.90 -18.70
C TYR A 45 -19.01 37.57 -19.87
N GLU A 46 -18.79 38.54 -20.76
CA GLU A 46 -17.77 38.45 -21.81
C GLU A 46 -16.38 38.41 -21.14
N VAL A 47 -15.80 37.21 -21.07
CA VAL A 47 -14.44 37.02 -20.57
C VAL A 47 -13.47 37.40 -21.69
N GLU A 48 -12.85 38.58 -21.59
CA GLU A 48 -11.67 38.90 -22.39
C GLU A 48 -10.61 37.82 -22.14
N LYS A 49 -10.31 37.02 -23.16
CA LYS A 49 -9.28 35.99 -23.10
C LYS A 49 -7.90 36.65 -23.08
N VAL A 50 -7.42 37.02 -21.90
CA VAL A 50 -6.03 37.40 -21.69
C VAL A 50 -5.17 36.13 -21.76
N THR A 51 -4.74 35.74 -22.97
CA THR A 51 -3.76 34.66 -23.17
C THR A 51 -2.34 35.16 -22.90
N ALA A 52 -2.09 35.64 -21.69
CA ALA A 52 -0.72 35.83 -21.22
C ALA A 52 -0.23 34.48 -20.67
N VAL A 53 0.38 33.67 -21.54
CA VAL A 53 0.99 32.39 -21.15
C VAL A 53 2.21 32.70 -20.27
N ALA A 54 2.00 32.70 -18.96
CA ALA A 54 3.08 32.69 -17.98
C ALA A 54 3.72 31.30 -17.96
N GLY A 55 4.79 31.15 -18.74
CA GLY A 55 5.94 30.27 -18.53
C GLY A 55 5.77 28.90 -17.85
N VAL A 56 6.03 27.85 -18.64
CA VAL A 56 6.79 26.62 -18.29
C VAL A 56 6.24 25.66 -17.22
N ARG A 57 5.23 26.01 -16.40
CA ARG A 57 4.71 25.08 -15.36
C ARG A 57 3.87 23.90 -15.87
N GLY A 58 3.53 23.85 -17.15
CA GLY A 58 2.78 22.73 -17.73
C GLY A 58 3.62 21.48 -17.97
N ALA A 59 4.83 21.65 -18.51
CA ALA A 59 5.69 20.52 -18.86
C ALA A 59 6.35 19.86 -17.64
N GLU A 60 6.65 20.64 -16.60
CA GLU A 60 7.24 20.13 -15.36
C GLU A 60 6.19 19.47 -14.45
N ALA A 61 4.96 20.02 -14.41
CA ALA A 61 3.84 19.39 -13.72
C ALA A 61 3.38 18.09 -14.40
N GLU A 62 3.52 17.98 -15.72
CA GLU A 62 3.25 16.74 -16.46
C GLU A 62 4.28 15.65 -16.11
N ASP A 63 5.57 16.01 -16.05
CA ASP A 63 6.64 15.06 -15.69
C ASP A 63 6.52 14.55 -14.24
N GLU A 64 6.20 15.46 -13.30
CA GLU A 64 5.98 15.10 -11.91
C GLU A 64 4.71 14.23 -11.74
N ALA A 65 3.62 14.56 -12.43
CA ALA A 65 2.41 13.74 -12.44
C ALA A 65 2.67 12.36 -13.09
N LEU A 66 3.46 12.29 -14.16
CA LEU A 66 3.80 11.06 -14.86
C LEU A 66 4.62 10.11 -13.97
N HIS A 67 5.54 10.65 -13.17
CA HIS A 67 6.31 9.87 -12.18
C HIS A 67 5.40 9.22 -11.13
N HIS A 68 4.39 9.93 -10.64
CA HIS A 68 3.37 9.39 -9.73
C HIS A 68 2.46 8.33 -10.39
N LEU A 69 2.16 8.47 -11.68
CA LEU A 69 1.41 7.48 -12.48
C LEU A 69 2.20 6.17 -12.68
N TYR A 70 3.51 6.25 -12.93
CA TYR A 70 4.37 5.07 -13.09
C TYR A 70 4.40 4.22 -11.80
N TYR A 71 4.44 4.87 -10.63
CA TYR A 71 4.34 4.20 -9.34
C TYR A 71 3.02 3.41 -9.19
N ARG A 72 1.89 3.97 -9.65
CA ARG A 72 0.58 3.29 -9.64
C ARG A 72 0.56 2.06 -10.55
N GLN A 73 1.22 2.11 -11.71
CA GLN A 73 1.29 0.96 -12.62
C GLN A 73 2.14 -0.18 -12.05
N SER A 74 3.18 0.14 -11.27
CA SER A 74 4.01 -0.83 -10.52
C SER A 74 3.27 -1.54 -9.37
N MET A 75 2.05 -1.10 -9.01
CA MET A 75 1.22 -1.76 -8.00
C MET A 75 0.44 -2.96 -8.56
N LYS A 76 0.57 -3.27 -9.86
CA LYS A 76 0.04 -4.52 -10.40
C LYS A 76 0.83 -5.68 -9.77
N GLY A 77 0.17 -6.41 -8.89
CA GLY A 77 0.73 -7.60 -8.25
C GLY A 77 1.29 -8.61 -9.28
N PRO A 78 2.10 -9.57 -8.83
CA PRO A 78 2.76 -10.52 -9.71
C PRO A 78 1.75 -11.19 -10.65
N SER A 79 2.13 -11.31 -11.91
CA SER A 79 1.30 -11.92 -12.93
C SER A 79 1.05 -13.40 -12.60
N LYS A 80 -0.04 -13.97 -13.15
CA LYS A 80 -0.35 -15.40 -13.02
C LYS A 80 0.82 -16.30 -13.45
N VAL A 81 1.58 -15.88 -14.47
CA VAL A 81 2.74 -16.61 -14.98
C VAL A 81 3.88 -16.62 -13.96
N GLU A 82 4.18 -15.47 -13.35
CA GLU A 82 5.21 -15.34 -12.32
C GLU A 82 4.86 -16.12 -11.06
N LEU A 83 3.58 -16.09 -10.64
CA LEU A 83 3.07 -16.89 -9.53
C LEU A 83 3.25 -18.39 -9.78
N ASN A 84 2.92 -18.89 -10.99
CA ASN A 84 3.14 -20.29 -11.34
C ASN A 84 4.62 -20.67 -11.41
N LYS A 85 5.48 -19.77 -11.89
CA LYS A 85 6.93 -19.98 -11.91
C LYS A 85 7.51 -20.05 -10.49
N ALA A 86 7.05 -19.18 -9.59
CA ALA A 86 7.44 -19.20 -8.18
C ALA A 86 6.94 -20.48 -7.49
N LEU A 87 5.69 -20.87 -7.74
CA LEU A 87 5.11 -22.11 -7.23
C LEU A 87 5.94 -23.34 -7.62
N GLY A 88 6.31 -23.47 -8.88
CA GLY A 88 7.14 -24.60 -9.35
C GLY A 88 8.50 -24.68 -8.63
N LYS A 89 9.15 -23.53 -8.41
CA LYS A 89 10.41 -23.49 -7.63
C LYS A 89 10.23 -23.90 -6.18
N LEU A 90 9.16 -23.44 -5.53
CA LEU A 90 8.87 -23.79 -4.14
C LEU A 90 8.53 -25.27 -3.98
N LEU A 91 7.76 -25.86 -4.90
CA LEU A 91 7.46 -27.29 -4.89
C LEU A 91 8.72 -28.13 -5.08
N ASN A 92 9.60 -27.78 -6.01
CA ASN A 92 10.89 -28.47 -6.18
C ASN A 92 11.75 -28.38 -4.91
N THR A 93 11.75 -27.21 -4.27
CA THR A 93 12.47 -27.00 -3.00
C THR A 93 11.88 -27.84 -1.88
N LEU A 94 10.55 -27.91 -1.80
CA LEU A 94 9.83 -28.71 -0.81
C LEU A 94 10.14 -30.20 -0.98
N THR A 95 10.11 -30.72 -2.21
CA THR A 95 10.47 -32.11 -2.52
C THR A 95 11.91 -32.40 -2.15
N ALA A 96 12.86 -31.55 -2.57
CA ALA A 96 14.27 -31.73 -2.25
C ALA A 96 14.56 -31.66 -0.74
N LEU A 97 13.82 -30.83 0.01
CA LEU A 97 13.92 -30.78 1.46
C LEU A 97 13.37 -32.04 2.11
N ARG A 98 12.20 -32.52 1.67
CA ARG A 98 11.57 -33.75 2.17
C ARG A 98 12.44 -34.99 1.92
N GLU A 99 13.11 -35.07 0.77
CA GLU A 99 14.03 -36.16 0.45
C GLU A 99 15.29 -36.17 1.33
N LYS A 100 15.82 -34.99 1.67
CA LYS A 100 17.04 -34.88 2.48
C LYS A 100 16.77 -35.03 3.97
N ASN A 101 15.76 -34.33 4.47
CA ASN A 101 15.38 -34.34 5.88
C ASN A 101 13.88 -34.03 6.03
N PRO A 102 13.04 -35.05 6.32
CA PRO A 102 11.60 -34.90 6.47
C PRO A 102 11.15 -33.90 7.55
N ASP A 103 11.97 -33.66 8.57
CA ASP A 103 11.65 -32.79 9.72
C ASP A 103 12.40 -31.44 9.66
N HIS A 104 12.87 -31.06 8.48
CA HIS A 104 13.61 -29.82 8.31
C HIS A 104 12.74 -28.58 8.68
N ALA A 105 13.26 -27.69 9.52
CA ALA A 105 12.54 -26.52 10.04
C ALA A 105 11.97 -25.56 8.97
N LYS A 106 12.52 -25.58 7.75
CA LYS A 106 12.03 -24.80 6.60
C LYS A 106 10.83 -25.41 5.89
N ILE A 107 10.51 -26.68 6.10
CA ILE A 107 9.36 -27.34 5.43
C ILE A 107 8.05 -26.60 5.75
N PRO A 108 7.73 -26.29 7.02
CA PRO A 108 6.51 -25.54 7.34
C PRO A 108 6.48 -24.14 6.73
N GLU A 109 7.64 -23.48 6.61
CA GLU A 109 7.77 -22.16 5.99
C GLU A 109 7.48 -22.22 4.48
N VAL A 110 8.11 -23.16 3.77
CA VAL A 110 7.90 -23.34 2.33
C VAL A 110 6.47 -23.74 2.04
N THR A 111 5.88 -24.64 2.84
CA THR A 111 4.46 -25.01 2.73
C THR A 111 3.53 -23.81 2.94
N HIS A 112 3.83 -22.92 3.89
CA HIS A 112 3.09 -21.67 4.06
C HIS A 112 3.13 -20.79 2.80
N TYR A 113 4.30 -20.59 2.20
CA TYR A 113 4.40 -19.80 0.96
C TYR A 113 3.66 -20.44 -0.22
N VAL A 114 3.67 -21.78 -0.32
CA VAL A 114 2.90 -22.52 -1.33
C VAL A 114 1.40 -22.25 -1.16
N ILE A 115 0.88 -22.30 0.07
CA ILE A 115 -0.54 -21.99 0.37
C ILE A 115 -0.88 -20.55 -0.06
N GLN A 116 -0.04 -19.58 0.28
CA GLN A 116 -0.27 -18.17 -0.08
C GLN A 116 -0.33 -17.95 -1.60
N ILE A 117 0.51 -18.65 -2.36
CA ILE A 117 0.48 -18.56 -3.83
C ILE A 117 -0.79 -19.21 -4.39
N TYR A 118 -1.22 -20.36 -3.87
CA TYR A 118 -2.47 -20.99 -4.31
C TYR A 118 -3.69 -20.10 -4.05
N LYS A 119 -3.74 -19.41 -2.90
CA LYS A 119 -4.78 -18.40 -2.60
C LYS A 119 -4.75 -17.24 -3.61
N LYS A 120 -3.56 -16.73 -3.96
CA LYS A 120 -3.39 -15.69 -4.98
C LYS A 120 -3.75 -16.15 -6.41
N LEU A 121 -3.69 -17.45 -6.66
CA LEU A 121 -4.09 -18.07 -7.93
C LEU A 121 -5.57 -18.48 -7.96
N GLU A 122 -6.33 -18.22 -6.89
CA GLU A 122 -7.73 -18.62 -6.71
C GLU A 122 -7.95 -20.15 -6.68
N ASP A 123 -6.90 -20.95 -6.51
CA ASP A 123 -6.97 -22.41 -6.37
C ASP A 123 -7.11 -22.79 -4.89
N ASN A 124 -8.30 -22.51 -4.35
CA ASN A 124 -8.61 -22.72 -2.93
C ASN A 124 -8.57 -24.22 -2.54
N SER A 125 -8.88 -25.12 -3.46
CA SER A 125 -8.86 -26.56 -3.22
C SER A 125 -7.48 -27.04 -2.79
N LYS A 126 -6.44 -26.68 -3.55
CA LYS A 126 -5.05 -27.03 -3.21
C LYS A 126 -4.56 -26.29 -1.99
N ALA A 127 -4.94 -25.02 -1.83
CA ALA A 127 -4.59 -24.25 -0.63
C ALA A 127 -5.05 -24.99 0.65
N VAL A 128 -6.30 -25.43 0.69
CA VAL A 128 -6.87 -26.17 1.84
C VAL A 128 -6.19 -27.53 2.06
N GLU A 129 -5.79 -28.22 0.99
CA GLU A 129 -5.05 -29.48 1.10
C GLU A 129 -3.71 -29.28 1.83
N TYR A 130 -2.92 -28.29 1.40
CA TYR A 130 -1.64 -27.97 2.03
C TYR A 130 -1.78 -27.39 3.44
N GLU A 131 -2.87 -26.66 3.71
CA GLU A 131 -3.20 -26.20 5.08
C GLU A 131 -3.42 -27.38 6.03
N LYS A 132 -4.23 -28.36 5.61
CA LYS A 132 -4.45 -29.58 6.38
C LYS A 132 -3.16 -30.37 6.57
N GLU A 133 -2.34 -30.48 5.53
CA GLU A 133 -1.03 -31.14 5.62
C GLU A 133 -0.12 -30.44 6.65
N LEU A 134 -0.07 -29.11 6.62
CA LEU A 134 0.75 -28.30 7.52
C LEU A 134 0.33 -28.46 8.98
N LEU A 135 -0.98 -28.44 9.25
CA LEU A 135 -1.55 -28.63 10.57
C LEU A 135 -1.36 -30.07 11.09
N ALA A 136 -1.45 -31.07 10.21
CA ALA A 136 -1.26 -32.47 10.58
C ALA A 136 0.20 -32.80 10.93
N LYS A 137 1.16 -32.27 10.17
CA LYS A 137 2.59 -32.58 10.34
C LYS A 137 3.26 -31.69 11.39
N THR A 138 2.94 -30.41 11.41
CA THR A 138 3.64 -29.43 12.25
C THR A 138 2.68 -28.43 12.90
N PRO A 139 1.79 -28.90 13.79
CA PRO A 139 0.78 -28.05 14.44
C PRO A 139 1.40 -26.94 15.31
N GLU A 140 2.60 -27.15 15.85
CA GLU A 140 3.28 -26.20 16.75
C GLU A 140 4.17 -25.19 16.01
N SER A 141 4.28 -25.29 14.68
CA SER A 141 5.08 -24.37 13.88
C SER A 141 4.52 -22.95 13.95
N LYS A 142 5.41 -21.94 13.92
CA LYS A 142 5.05 -20.51 13.79
C LYS A 142 4.05 -20.30 12.65
N TRP A 143 4.19 -21.05 11.57
CA TRP A 143 3.40 -20.93 10.35
C TRP A 143 2.03 -21.61 10.43
N ALA A 144 1.87 -22.63 11.28
CA ALA A 144 0.60 -23.30 11.48
C ALA A 144 -0.43 -22.41 12.19
N LYS A 145 0.04 -21.43 12.98
CA LYS A 145 -0.82 -20.47 13.70
C LYS A 145 -1.71 -19.62 12.78
N PHE A 146 -1.33 -19.44 11.51
CA PHE A 146 -2.12 -18.68 10.54
C PHE A 146 -3.34 -19.44 10.01
N TYR A 147 -3.48 -20.72 10.35
CA TYR A 147 -4.51 -21.61 9.80
C TYR A 147 -5.28 -22.39 10.88
N LYS A 148 -5.04 -22.07 12.16
CA LYS A 148 -5.79 -22.61 13.31
C LYS A 148 -6.99 -21.73 13.63
#